data_AF-A0A2T4ASM3-F1
#
_entry.id   AF-A0A2T4ASM3-F1
#
_cell.length_a   1.000
_cell.length_b   1.000
_cell.length_c   1.000
_cell.angle_alpha   90.00
_cell.angle_beta   90.00
_cell.angle_gamma   90.00
#
_symmetry.space_group_name_H-M   'P 1'
#
loop_
_entity.id
_entity.type
_entity.pdbx_description
1 polymer ?
#
loop_
_entity_poly.entity_id
_entity_poly.type
_entity_poly.pdbx_seq_one_letter_code
_entity_poly.pdbx_strand_id
1 'polypeptide(L)'
;MAEKPDIIVSIDLGTTYTGVAWMTPKTPIQVVNDWPGSGDRGERKVPTTLIYNGDGTLSSWGYLCDDDDETLPGKTRRDFFKIFIDEETLVAAQQRGFSNVPKSPRQAQMFATEYLHQVYLHVKETIETQTGKRLFGGWADMAVTFLFSVPTTWTRMEIINIFKGIIRDAGFGVEGPRHMAQVDLTEAEAAAVATLKTSPVAFHRGSLFLTVDAGGGTTDLALMRVTSSDPNFPQMAQISAVKGVGIGSTLIDRAFVRLIMERLARYPDMRPQLPSDFAVRLSKSHHFKILKHKFGERVYMQPVFKLQLEGVSHEFSHAGLGVENGRMLFTMAEIQSLFDVQIDGIMKRITEQLNWLSEHGHTEQVDYMILSGGLGSSAYVRDKIQQQLITYPHMNAMRVAVVPCHDPQLVVVRGLLLDHQQRMDTGNVPVLAARIARSSYGIIVREMYSPASHFDEDVVQDQWNPKKKWAVNQIQWIIKKGDVIDPNIPLVKSFEYRLGPDDTTRCWNADIVVSQNEPSFLPKSLKHAGVTKLCIVKSNLEGIEQHQLLLKQKRGIWFRKGYKFYICRFDLRVIVAPADLRFELWFDGQKFSGNHEPVTPQWAEAGLKVNQE
;
A
#
# COMPACT_ATOMS: atom_id res chain seq x y z
N MET A 1 16.69 24.10 1.22
CA MET A 1 15.76 23.48 2.19
C MET A 1 14.45 23.28 1.46
N ALA A 2 13.80 22.12 1.61
CA ALA A 2 12.44 21.94 1.08
C ALA A 2 11.50 22.94 1.76
N GLU A 3 10.58 23.53 1.00
CA GLU A 3 9.60 24.46 1.53
C GLU A 3 8.69 23.75 2.54
N LYS A 4 8.44 24.39 3.69
CA LYS A 4 7.58 23.83 4.74
C LYS A 4 6.12 23.95 4.27
N PRO A 5 5.35 22.86 4.19
CA PRO A 5 3.95 22.94 3.74
C PRO A 5 3.11 23.76 4.73
N ASP A 6 2.15 24.50 4.19
CA ASP A 6 1.12 25.20 4.95
C ASP A 6 0.14 24.18 5.56
N ILE A 7 -0.20 23.15 4.76
CA ILE A 7 -1.13 22.08 5.11
C ILE A 7 -0.55 20.73 4.70
N ILE A 8 -0.68 19.75 5.58
CA ILE A 8 -0.38 18.35 5.29
C ILE A 8 -1.68 17.57 5.43
N VAL A 9 -2.05 16.82 4.39
CA VAL A 9 -3.23 15.98 4.37
C VAL A 9 -2.79 14.54 4.20
N SER A 10 -3.33 13.64 5.00
CA SER A 10 -3.11 12.21 4.90
C SER A 10 -4.40 11.51 4.49
N ILE A 11 -4.29 10.58 3.55
CA ILE A 11 -5.40 9.85 2.97
C ILE A 11 -5.10 8.35 3.02
N ASP A 12 -6.03 7.61 3.61
CA ASP A 12 -6.06 6.15 3.59
C ASP A 12 -7.24 5.71 2.71
N LEU A 13 -6.98 5.41 1.42
CA LEU A 13 -7.97 4.83 0.53
C LEU A 13 -8.18 3.37 0.96
N GLY A 14 -9.13 3.07 1.83
CA GLY A 14 -9.41 1.69 2.22
C GLY A 14 -10.23 0.92 1.18
N THR A 15 -10.32 -0.40 1.34
CA THR A 15 -11.17 -1.25 0.47
C THR A 15 -12.66 -0.98 0.67
N THR A 16 -13.06 -0.64 1.90
CA THR A 16 -14.46 -0.41 2.29
C THR A 16 -14.74 1.03 2.68
N TYR A 17 -13.77 1.70 3.31
CA TYR A 17 -13.90 3.05 3.83
C TYR A 17 -12.59 3.80 3.67
N THR A 18 -12.69 5.07 3.29
CA THR A 18 -11.58 6.01 3.15
C THR A 18 -11.50 6.92 4.36
N GLY A 19 -10.31 7.07 4.94
CA GLY A 19 -10.06 8.01 6.03
C GLY A 19 -9.25 9.20 5.54
N VAL A 20 -9.54 10.39 6.07
CA VAL A 20 -8.76 11.59 5.81
C VAL A 20 -8.50 12.33 7.11
N ALA A 21 -7.24 12.72 7.32
CA ALA A 21 -6.84 13.60 8.41
C ALA A 21 -5.87 14.65 7.87
N TRP A 22 -5.85 15.83 8.46
CA TRP A 22 -4.99 16.92 8.05
C TRP A 22 -4.42 17.66 9.25
N MET A 23 -3.35 18.41 9.04
CA MET A 23 -2.76 19.29 10.04
C MET A 23 -2.06 20.48 9.39
N THR A 24 -1.77 21.49 10.20
CA THR A 24 -0.84 22.57 9.83
C THR A 24 0.36 22.53 10.78
N PRO A 25 1.45 23.26 10.50
CA PRO A 25 2.55 23.41 11.44
C PRO A 25 2.16 23.96 12.83
N LYS A 26 0.95 24.52 12.99
CA LYS A 26 0.45 25.12 14.23
C LYS A 26 -0.72 24.37 14.86
N THR A 27 -1.39 23.49 14.12
CA THR A 27 -2.60 22.81 14.58
C THR A 27 -2.35 21.31 14.72
N PRO A 28 -2.87 20.68 15.79
CA PRO A 28 -2.79 19.23 15.92
C PRO A 28 -3.63 18.57 14.82
N ILE A 29 -3.42 17.27 14.63
CA ILE A 29 -4.14 16.44 13.67
C ILE A 29 -5.66 16.63 13.83
N GLN A 30 -6.29 17.06 12.75
CA GLN A 30 -7.74 17.15 12.57
C GLN A 30 -8.21 16.01 11.67
N VAL A 31 -9.40 15.49 11.95
CA VAL A 31 -10.01 14.40 11.18
C VAL A 31 -11.17 14.97 10.38
N VAL A 32 -11.28 14.59 9.11
CA VAL A 32 -12.47 14.91 8.31
C VAL A 32 -13.60 13.98 8.72
N ASN A 33 -14.69 14.55 9.21
CA ASN A 33 -15.83 13.80 9.74
C ASN A 33 -17.21 14.35 9.32
N ASP A 34 -17.21 15.36 8.46
CA ASP A 34 -18.36 16.10 7.93
C ASP A 34 -18.72 15.63 6.51
N TRP A 35 -18.69 14.31 6.29
CA TRP A 35 -18.87 13.73 4.96
C TRP A 35 -20.27 13.97 4.39
N PRO A 36 -20.42 14.26 3.08
CA PRO A 36 -21.73 14.44 2.45
C PRO A 36 -22.59 13.18 2.59
N GLY A 37 -23.85 13.34 2.97
CA GLY A 37 -24.81 12.24 3.20
C GLY A 37 -24.63 11.49 4.52
N SER A 38 -23.65 11.83 5.36
CA SER A 38 -23.44 11.13 6.64
C SER A 38 -24.48 11.50 7.72
N GLY A 39 -25.26 12.56 7.51
CA GLY A 39 -26.18 13.13 8.50
C GLY A 39 -25.44 13.63 9.74
N ASP A 40 -26.10 13.60 10.90
CA ASP A 40 -25.52 14.07 12.18
C ASP A 40 -24.63 13.02 12.88
N ARG A 41 -24.16 12.00 12.16
CA ARG A 41 -23.46 10.84 12.74
C ARG A 41 -21.99 11.11 13.10
N GLY A 42 -21.39 12.16 12.56
CA GLY A 42 -19.98 12.49 12.79
C GLY A 42 -19.04 11.36 12.35
N GLU A 43 -19.35 10.75 11.21
CA GLU A 43 -18.64 9.57 10.69
C GLU A 43 -17.20 9.90 10.36
N ARG A 44 -16.24 9.13 10.88
CA ARG A 44 -14.81 9.48 10.77
C ARG A 44 -14.12 8.93 9.52
N LYS A 45 -14.84 8.14 8.72
CA LYS A 45 -14.43 7.64 7.41
C LYS A 45 -15.64 7.68 6.48
N VAL A 46 -15.40 7.71 5.18
CA VAL A 46 -16.45 7.67 4.15
C VAL A 46 -16.43 6.34 3.40
N PRO A 47 -17.58 5.69 3.10
CA PRO A 47 -17.62 4.46 2.31
C PRO A 47 -16.88 4.61 0.97
N THR A 48 -16.16 3.58 0.55
CA THR A 48 -15.46 3.52 -0.75
C THR A 48 -16.39 2.92 -1.80
N THR A 49 -17.41 3.69 -2.16
CA THR A 49 -18.52 3.28 -3.04
C THR A 49 -18.89 4.39 -4.01
N LEU A 50 -19.39 4.00 -5.18
CA LEU A 50 -19.96 4.86 -6.20
C LEU A 50 -21.27 4.25 -6.71
N ILE A 51 -22.20 5.09 -7.15
CA ILE A 51 -23.36 4.66 -7.95
C ILE A 51 -23.36 5.47 -9.24
N TYR A 52 -23.52 4.78 -10.36
CA TYR A 52 -23.67 5.39 -11.69
C TYR A 52 -25.12 5.32 -12.15
N ASN A 53 -25.56 6.33 -12.90
CA ASN A 53 -26.79 6.31 -13.65
C ASN A 53 -26.68 5.39 -14.88
N GLY A 54 -27.81 5.09 -15.52
CA GLY A 54 -27.86 4.22 -16.71
C GLY A 54 -27.12 4.78 -17.93
N ASP A 55 -26.88 6.09 -17.98
CA ASP A 55 -26.08 6.77 -19.01
C ASP A 55 -24.57 6.74 -18.71
N GLY A 56 -24.16 6.16 -17.58
CA GLY A 56 -22.76 6.07 -17.15
C GLY A 56 -22.25 7.30 -16.40
N THR A 57 -23.08 8.31 -16.13
CA THR A 57 -22.70 9.45 -15.28
C THR A 57 -22.67 9.07 -13.80
N LEU A 58 -21.78 9.69 -13.03
CA LEU A 58 -21.72 9.47 -11.59
C LEU A 58 -22.95 10.09 -10.91
N SER A 59 -23.75 9.26 -10.23
CA SER A 59 -24.95 9.67 -9.46
C SER A 59 -24.57 10.11 -8.06
N SER A 60 -23.87 9.24 -7.33
CA SER A 60 -23.55 9.44 -5.91
C SER A 60 -22.26 8.72 -5.52
N TRP A 61 -21.65 9.16 -4.42
CA TRP A 61 -20.44 8.59 -3.84
C TRP A 61 -20.53 8.56 -2.31
N GLY A 62 -19.78 7.68 -1.67
CA GLY A 62 -19.70 7.66 -0.21
C GLY A 62 -21.06 7.41 0.46
N TYR A 63 -21.42 8.24 1.44
CA TYR A 63 -22.71 8.10 2.14
C TYR A 63 -23.91 8.56 1.30
N LEU A 64 -23.71 9.40 0.28
CA LEU A 64 -24.79 9.78 -0.64
C LEU A 64 -25.36 8.56 -1.39
N CYS A 65 -24.59 7.46 -1.46
CA CYS A 65 -25.08 6.20 -2.03
C CYS A 65 -26.11 5.48 -1.16
N ASP A 66 -26.22 5.79 0.13
CA ASP A 66 -27.22 5.15 1.01
C ASP A 66 -28.61 5.78 0.81
N ASP A 67 -28.68 7.02 0.33
CA ASP A 67 -29.92 7.74 0.00
C ASP A 67 -30.34 7.57 -1.48
N ASP A 68 -29.50 6.91 -2.28
CA ASP A 68 -29.71 6.71 -3.70
C ASP A 68 -30.64 5.50 -3.94
N ASP A 69 -31.71 5.70 -4.71
CA ASP A 69 -32.64 4.63 -5.05
C ASP A 69 -32.04 3.69 -6.12
N GLU A 70 -31.26 2.70 -5.65
CA GLU A 70 -30.67 1.64 -6.47
C GLU A 70 -31.73 0.76 -7.17
N THR A 71 -33.01 0.86 -6.82
CA THR A 71 -34.09 0.10 -7.48
C THR A 71 -34.48 0.70 -8.83
N LEU A 72 -34.09 1.96 -9.09
CA LEU A 72 -34.35 2.61 -10.36
C LEU A 72 -33.58 1.91 -11.51
N PRO A 73 -34.24 1.64 -12.65
CA PRO A 73 -33.61 0.97 -13.78
C PRO A 73 -32.32 1.66 -14.26
N GLY A 74 -31.26 0.86 -14.43
CA GLY A 74 -29.99 1.33 -14.98
C GLY A 74 -28.98 1.84 -13.96
N LYS A 75 -29.36 2.00 -12.69
CA LYS A 75 -28.39 2.37 -11.64
C LYS A 75 -27.45 1.21 -11.34
N THR A 76 -26.16 1.51 -11.20
CA THR A 76 -25.12 0.51 -10.93
C THR A 76 -24.20 0.95 -9.81
N ARG A 77 -24.25 0.20 -8.70
CA ARG A 77 -23.30 0.37 -7.58
C ARG A 77 -21.96 -0.28 -7.87
N ARG A 78 -20.88 0.42 -7.51
CA ARG A 78 -19.49 -0.02 -7.60
C ARG A 78 -18.84 0.08 -6.22
N ASP A 79 -18.64 -1.08 -5.61
CA ASP A 79 -17.89 -1.27 -4.37
C ASP A 79 -16.58 -2.02 -4.66
N PHE A 80 -15.64 -2.01 -3.71
CA PHE A 80 -14.41 -2.83 -3.74
C PHE A 80 -13.49 -2.59 -4.95
N PHE A 81 -13.65 -1.51 -5.72
CA PHE A 81 -12.84 -1.30 -6.93
C PHE A 81 -11.34 -1.15 -6.66
N LYS A 82 -10.92 -0.74 -5.45
CA LYS A 82 -9.50 -0.67 -5.02
C LYS A 82 -8.76 -1.99 -5.24
N ILE A 83 -9.37 -3.14 -4.92
CA ILE A 83 -8.66 -4.43 -5.01
C ILE A 83 -8.41 -4.86 -6.47
N PHE A 84 -9.18 -4.31 -7.42
CA PHE A 84 -9.09 -4.61 -8.84
C PHE A 84 -8.12 -3.69 -9.60
N ILE A 85 -7.44 -2.77 -8.90
CA ILE A 85 -6.28 -2.07 -9.44
C ILE A 85 -5.15 -3.07 -9.70
N ASP A 86 -5.07 -4.12 -8.89
CA ASP A 86 -4.23 -5.28 -9.16
C ASP A 86 -4.92 -6.21 -10.18
N GLU A 87 -4.29 -6.36 -11.34
CA GLU A 87 -4.80 -7.15 -12.47
C GLU A 87 -4.93 -8.64 -12.13
N GLU A 88 -4.02 -9.20 -11.34
CA GLU A 88 -4.10 -10.61 -10.92
C GLU A 88 -5.37 -10.85 -10.09
N THR A 89 -5.65 -9.94 -9.16
CA THR A 89 -6.87 -9.97 -8.36
C THR A 89 -8.13 -9.85 -9.22
N LEU A 90 -8.10 -8.99 -10.25
CA LEU A 90 -9.21 -8.84 -11.20
C LEU A 90 -9.47 -10.14 -12.00
N VAL A 91 -8.42 -10.71 -12.60
CA VAL A 91 -8.51 -11.94 -13.41
C VAL A 91 -9.04 -13.10 -12.56
N ALA A 92 -8.50 -13.27 -11.34
CA ALA A 92 -8.96 -14.30 -10.41
C ALA A 92 -10.45 -14.13 -10.03
N ALA A 93 -10.91 -12.89 -9.88
CA ALA A 93 -12.30 -12.59 -9.57
C ALA A 93 -13.25 -12.88 -10.74
N GLN A 94 -12.84 -12.55 -11.97
CA GLN A 94 -13.60 -12.84 -13.19
C GLN A 94 -13.71 -14.34 -13.45
N GLN A 95 -12.62 -15.09 -13.28
CA GLN A 95 -12.62 -16.56 -13.42
C GLN A 95 -13.54 -17.26 -12.42
N ARG A 96 -13.70 -16.70 -11.22
CA ARG A 96 -14.63 -17.20 -10.19
C ARG A 96 -16.08 -16.77 -10.42
N GLY A 97 -16.36 -15.96 -11.45
CA GLY A 97 -17.71 -15.51 -11.78
C GLY A 97 -18.30 -14.55 -10.75
N PHE A 98 -17.47 -13.77 -10.04
CA PHE A 98 -18.00 -12.76 -9.12
C PHE A 98 -18.78 -11.68 -9.88
N SER A 99 -19.93 -11.29 -9.34
CA SER A 99 -20.75 -10.20 -9.86
C SER A 99 -20.13 -8.84 -9.54
N ASN A 100 -20.52 -7.80 -10.28
CA ASN A 100 -20.08 -6.40 -10.12
C ASN A 100 -18.57 -6.14 -10.25
N VAL A 101 -17.80 -7.11 -10.76
CA VAL A 101 -16.38 -6.97 -11.06
C VAL A 101 -16.18 -6.00 -12.24
N PRO A 102 -15.14 -5.12 -12.21
CA PRO A 102 -14.78 -4.29 -13.35
C PRO A 102 -14.51 -5.13 -14.61
N LYS A 103 -14.76 -4.54 -15.78
CA LYS A 103 -14.53 -5.18 -17.08
C LYS A 103 -13.03 -5.25 -17.43
N SER A 104 -12.24 -4.31 -16.92
CA SER A 104 -10.81 -4.21 -17.19
C SER A 104 -10.08 -3.47 -16.06
N PRO A 105 -8.74 -3.60 -15.94
CA PRO A 105 -7.95 -2.82 -14.98
C PRO A 105 -8.15 -1.31 -15.15
N ARG A 106 -8.26 -0.83 -16.40
CA ARG A 106 -8.53 0.59 -16.70
C ARG A 106 -9.85 1.06 -16.12
N GLN A 107 -10.88 0.21 -16.10
CA GLN A 107 -12.16 0.57 -15.49
C GLN A 107 -12.07 0.62 -13.96
N ALA A 108 -11.30 -0.28 -13.33
CA ALA A 108 -11.05 -0.21 -11.89
C ALA A 108 -10.29 1.08 -11.50
N GLN A 109 -9.29 1.46 -12.31
CA GLN A 109 -8.56 2.72 -12.17
C GLN A 109 -9.50 3.92 -12.29
N MET A 110 -10.39 3.94 -13.29
CA MET A 110 -11.39 4.99 -13.48
C MET A 110 -12.29 5.16 -12.25
N PHE A 111 -12.84 4.06 -11.71
CA PHE A 111 -13.65 4.11 -10.49
C PHE A 111 -12.86 4.67 -9.30
N ALA A 112 -11.60 4.28 -9.13
CA ALA A 112 -10.74 4.82 -8.09
C ALA A 112 -10.46 6.32 -8.28
N THR A 113 -10.20 6.76 -9.52
CA THR A 113 -9.95 8.17 -9.86
C THR A 113 -11.18 9.03 -9.59
N GLU A 114 -12.37 8.62 -10.05
CA GLU A 114 -13.60 9.40 -9.88
C GLU A 114 -14.00 9.48 -8.40
N TYR A 115 -13.86 8.38 -7.65
CA TYR A 115 -14.09 8.40 -6.21
C TYR A 115 -13.11 9.33 -5.48
N LEU A 116 -11.81 9.20 -5.76
CA LEU A 116 -10.79 10.05 -5.14
C LEU A 116 -10.96 11.52 -5.54
N HIS A 117 -11.46 11.80 -6.74
CA HIS A 117 -11.77 13.17 -7.16
C HIS A 117 -12.85 13.78 -6.28
N GLN A 118 -13.92 13.04 -5.98
CA GLN A 118 -14.95 13.51 -5.05
C GLN A 118 -14.41 13.72 -3.63
N VAL A 119 -13.54 12.82 -3.15
CA VAL A 119 -12.82 12.99 -1.88
C VAL A 119 -11.97 14.27 -1.92
N TYR A 120 -11.23 14.52 -2.99
CA TYR A 120 -10.40 15.71 -3.16
C TYR A 120 -11.23 16.99 -3.05
N LEU A 121 -12.34 17.08 -3.80
CA LEU A 121 -13.23 18.24 -3.79
C LEU A 121 -13.75 18.55 -2.38
N HIS A 122 -14.21 17.51 -1.66
CA HIS A 122 -14.70 17.67 -0.30
C HIS A 122 -13.59 18.09 0.66
N VAL A 123 -12.44 17.42 0.63
CA VAL A 123 -11.28 17.74 1.49
C VAL A 123 -10.82 19.18 1.30
N LYS A 124 -10.73 19.63 0.05
CA LYS A 124 -10.43 21.01 -0.30
C LYS A 124 -11.45 21.97 0.34
N GLU A 125 -12.75 21.76 0.11
CA GLU A 125 -13.79 22.63 0.64
C GLU A 125 -13.79 22.68 2.17
N THR A 126 -13.66 21.52 2.83
CA THR A 126 -13.61 21.39 4.28
C THR A 126 -12.43 22.18 4.84
N ILE A 127 -11.22 22.00 4.30
CA ILE A 127 -10.03 22.67 4.81
C ILE A 127 -10.06 24.17 4.51
N GLU A 128 -10.49 24.61 3.32
CA GLU A 128 -10.65 26.05 3.02
C GLU A 128 -11.64 26.72 3.96
N THR A 129 -12.71 26.02 4.31
CA THR A 129 -13.73 26.53 5.25
C THR A 129 -13.18 26.59 6.67
N GLN A 130 -12.57 25.51 7.17
CA GLN A 130 -12.02 25.43 8.53
C GLN A 130 -10.82 26.37 8.75
N THR A 131 -10.05 26.68 7.71
CA THR A 131 -8.92 27.62 7.78
C THR A 131 -9.30 29.06 7.47
N GLY A 132 -10.57 29.34 7.13
CA GLY A 132 -11.05 30.69 6.80
C GLY A 132 -10.51 31.24 5.48
N LYS A 133 -10.03 30.37 4.59
CA LYS A 133 -9.32 30.72 3.34
C LYS A 133 -10.20 30.70 2.10
N ARG A 134 -11.45 30.27 2.25
CA ARG A 134 -12.48 30.27 1.19
C ARG A 134 -12.67 31.62 0.50
N LEU A 135 -12.42 32.74 1.19
CA LEU A 135 -12.61 34.09 0.65
C LEU A 135 -11.31 34.82 0.29
N PHE A 136 -10.14 34.39 0.79
CA PHE A 136 -8.87 35.12 0.66
C PHE A 136 -7.66 34.18 0.53
N GLY A 137 -6.95 34.24 -0.61
CA GLY A 137 -5.70 33.50 -0.88
C GLY A 137 -5.89 31.99 -0.93
N GLY A 138 -6.88 31.55 -1.70
CA GLY A 138 -7.49 30.20 -1.69
C GLY A 138 -6.55 29.01 -1.87
N TRP A 139 -7.13 27.81 -1.91
CA TRP A 139 -6.42 26.52 -1.91
C TRP A 139 -5.23 26.42 -2.88
N ALA A 140 -5.38 26.94 -4.10
CA ALA A 140 -4.34 26.90 -5.12
C ALA A 140 -3.07 27.68 -4.74
N ASP A 141 -3.19 28.72 -3.92
CA ASP A 141 -2.06 29.54 -3.48
C ASP A 141 -1.27 28.88 -2.34
N MET A 142 -1.82 27.87 -1.67
CA MET A 142 -1.20 27.21 -0.50
C MET A 142 -0.13 26.18 -0.90
N ALA A 143 0.85 25.97 -0.03
CA ALA A 143 1.72 24.79 -0.11
C ALA A 143 1.02 23.61 0.57
N VAL A 144 0.55 22.64 -0.22
CA VAL A 144 -0.23 21.49 0.27
C VAL A 144 0.51 20.19 -0.04
N THR A 145 0.77 19.39 1.00
CA THR A 145 1.36 18.05 0.85
C THR A 145 0.33 16.98 1.15
N PHE A 146 0.02 16.12 0.18
CA PHE A 146 -0.82 14.95 0.33
C PHE A 146 0.03 13.70 0.54
N LEU A 147 -0.26 12.94 1.60
CA LEU A 147 0.38 11.70 1.97
C LEU A 147 -0.62 10.55 1.81
N PHE A 148 -0.30 9.58 0.97
CA PHE A 148 -1.11 8.38 0.78
C PHE A 148 -0.43 7.16 1.40
N SER A 149 -1.23 6.29 2.02
CA SER A 149 -0.84 4.91 2.34
C SER A 149 -1.04 4.00 1.14
N VAL A 150 -0.40 2.83 1.17
CA VAL A 150 -0.71 1.70 0.27
C VAL A 150 -0.85 0.40 1.05
N PRO A 151 -1.68 -0.55 0.57
CA PRO A 151 -1.77 -1.88 1.16
C PRO A 151 -0.40 -2.57 1.23
N THR A 152 -0.17 -3.34 2.29
CA THR A 152 1.05 -4.14 2.40
C THR A 152 1.10 -5.24 1.34
N THR A 153 -0.08 -5.70 0.89
CA THR A 153 -0.25 -6.67 -0.19
C THR A 153 0.26 -6.15 -1.55
N TRP A 154 0.39 -4.83 -1.73
CA TRP A 154 0.95 -4.27 -2.96
C TRP A 154 2.48 -4.32 -2.92
N THR A 155 3.02 -5.44 -3.37
CA THR A 155 4.47 -5.70 -3.44
C THR A 155 5.10 -5.27 -4.77
N ARG A 156 4.30 -5.18 -5.84
CA ARG A 156 4.75 -4.77 -7.17
C ARG A 156 4.71 -3.25 -7.31
N MET A 157 5.84 -2.66 -7.70
CA MET A 157 5.98 -1.22 -7.96
C MET A 157 5.05 -0.73 -9.07
N GLU A 158 4.75 -1.57 -10.07
CA GLU A 158 3.81 -1.26 -11.15
C GLU A 158 2.44 -0.83 -10.62
N ILE A 159 1.88 -1.56 -9.64
CA ILE A 159 0.58 -1.25 -9.02
C ILE A 159 0.65 0.09 -8.28
N ILE A 160 1.75 0.33 -7.57
CA ILE A 160 1.98 1.58 -6.84
C ILE A 160 2.06 2.77 -7.81
N ASN A 161 2.69 2.61 -8.97
CA ASN A 161 2.76 3.68 -9.98
C ASN A 161 1.43 3.94 -10.65
N ILE A 162 0.64 2.89 -10.93
CA ILE A 162 -0.75 3.02 -11.37
C ILE A 162 -1.52 3.85 -10.34
N PHE A 163 -1.35 3.57 -9.06
CA PHE A 163 -2.01 4.31 -7.99
C PHE A 163 -1.55 5.77 -7.88
N LYS A 164 -0.25 6.07 -8.05
CA LYS A 164 0.25 7.44 -8.18
C LYS A 164 -0.41 8.18 -9.35
N GLY A 165 -0.61 7.49 -10.48
CA GLY A 165 -1.38 8.00 -11.61
C GLY A 165 -2.82 8.35 -11.24
N ILE A 166 -3.53 7.43 -10.57
CA ILE A 166 -4.90 7.64 -10.07
C ILE A 166 -4.97 8.88 -9.15
N ILE A 167 -4.04 8.99 -8.19
CA ILE A 167 -3.96 10.12 -7.24
C ILE A 167 -3.84 11.44 -8.00
N ARG A 168 -2.89 11.51 -8.95
CA ARG A 168 -2.66 12.71 -9.77
C ARG A 168 -3.90 13.04 -10.60
N ASP A 169 -4.47 12.06 -11.28
CA ASP A 169 -5.61 12.23 -12.18
C ASP A 169 -6.89 12.61 -11.40
N ALA A 170 -6.97 12.29 -10.10
CA ALA A 170 -8.04 12.72 -9.21
C ALA A 170 -7.92 14.19 -8.76
N GLY A 171 -6.78 14.86 -9.02
CA GLY A 171 -6.55 16.27 -8.69
C GLY A 171 -5.58 16.51 -7.52
N PHE A 172 -5.13 15.45 -6.84
CA PHE A 172 -4.18 15.60 -5.74
C PHE A 172 -2.79 15.98 -6.26
N GLY A 173 -2.23 17.06 -5.72
CA GLY A 173 -0.87 17.49 -6.04
C GLY A 173 -0.73 18.26 -7.36
N VAL A 174 -1.82 18.64 -8.02
CA VAL A 174 -1.76 19.28 -9.36
C VAL A 174 -2.51 20.61 -9.50
N GLU A 175 -3.39 20.96 -8.57
CA GLU A 175 -4.19 22.21 -8.70
C GLU A 175 -3.36 23.47 -8.45
N GLY A 176 -2.54 23.49 -7.39
CA GLY A 176 -1.65 24.60 -7.05
C GLY A 176 -0.18 24.30 -7.43
N PRO A 177 0.63 25.33 -7.75
CA PRO A 177 2.05 25.15 -8.11
C PRO A 177 2.91 24.62 -6.96
N ARG A 178 2.44 24.75 -5.71
CA ARG A 178 3.10 24.23 -4.49
C ARG A 178 2.36 23.03 -3.90
N HIS A 179 1.48 22.39 -4.67
CA HIS A 179 0.83 21.15 -4.26
C HIS A 179 1.71 19.97 -4.63
N MET A 180 1.79 18.99 -3.74
CA MET A 180 2.51 17.74 -3.99
C MET A 180 1.73 16.58 -3.40
N ALA A 181 1.70 15.45 -4.10
CA ALA A 181 1.15 14.20 -3.59
C ALA A 181 2.22 13.11 -3.64
N GLN A 182 2.35 12.35 -2.56
CA GLN A 182 3.30 11.23 -2.47
C GLN A 182 2.68 10.04 -1.77
N VAL A 183 3.06 8.85 -2.23
CA VAL A 183 2.83 7.62 -1.47
C VAL A 183 4.01 7.46 -0.51
N ASP A 184 3.72 7.51 0.78
CA ASP A 184 4.74 7.42 1.84
C ASP A 184 4.67 6.01 2.42
N LEU A 185 4.17 5.82 3.64
CA LEU A 185 4.19 4.54 4.35
C LEU A 185 3.20 3.49 3.80
N THR A 186 3.50 2.20 4.00
CA THR A 186 2.44 1.17 3.88
C THR A 186 1.44 1.30 5.03
N GLU A 187 0.23 0.74 4.88
CA GLU A 187 -0.81 0.73 5.93
C GLU A 187 -0.27 0.16 7.26
N ALA A 188 0.43 -0.98 7.21
CA ALA A 188 1.09 -1.60 8.36
C ALA A 188 2.18 -0.70 9.01
N GLU A 189 2.99 -0.02 8.21
CA GLU A 189 4.04 0.88 8.72
C GLU A 189 3.45 2.11 9.39
N ALA A 190 2.44 2.73 8.77
CA ALA A 190 1.75 3.87 9.35
C ALA A 190 1.07 3.47 10.68
N ALA A 191 0.43 2.29 10.72
CA ALA A 191 -0.18 1.78 11.93
C ALA A 191 0.84 1.61 13.07
N ALA A 192 2.03 1.10 12.76
CA ALA A 192 3.12 0.97 13.73
C ALA A 192 3.69 2.33 14.19
N VAL A 193 3.77 3.33 13.30
CA VAL A 193 4.20 4.69 13.69
C VAL A 193 3.24 5.29 14.69
N ALA A 194 1.93 5.27 14.38
CA ALA A 194 0.91 5.79 15.28
C ALA A 194 0.90 5.04 16.61
N THR A 195 1.09 3.72 16.58
CA THR A 195 1.26 2.89 17.77
C THR A 195 2.38 3.42 18.67
N LEU A 196 3.60 3.56 18.14
CA LEU A 196 4.74 4.00 18.95
C LEU A 196 4.58 5.43 19.49
N LYS A 197 3.93 6.32 18.73
CA LYS A 197 3.74 7.74 19.08
C LYS A 197 2.56 8.00 20.02
N THR A 198 1.54 7.15 20.04
CA THR A 198 0.25 7.45 20.70
C THR A 198 -0.24 6.37 21.65
N SER A 199 0.40 5.19 21.66
CA SER A 199 -0.02 4.11 22.55
C SER A 199 0.13 4.52 24.01
N PRO A 200 -0.83 4.15 24.88
CA PRO A 200 -0.68 4.32 26.33
C PRO A 200 0.36 3.35 26.92
N VAL A 201 0.81 2.37 26.13
CA VAL A 201 1.81 1.38 26.54
C VAL A 201 3.20 1.99 26.51
N ALA A 202 3.97 1.76 27.56
CA ALA A 202 5.37 2.16 27.62
C ALA A 202 6.24 1.20 26.80
N PHE A 203 6.87 1.72 25.74
CA PHE A 203 7.89 1.00 25.00
C PHE A 203 9.29 1.38 25.49
N HIS A 204 10.18 0.39 25.55
CA HIS A 204 11.58 0.61 25.87
C HIS A 204 12.45 0.32 24.65
N ARG A 205 13.66 0.88 24.63
CA ARG A 205 14.64 0.51 23.61
C ARG A 205 14.86 -1.01 23.63
N GLY A 206 14.71 -1.66 22.48
CA GLY A 206 14.80 -3.10 22.32
C GLY A 206 13.46 -3.83 22.39
N SER A 207 12.37 -3.21 22.87
CA SER A 207 11.03 -3.81 22.88
C SER A 207 10.60 -4.24 21.49
N LEU A 208 10.00 -5.42 21.41
CA LEU A 208 9.37 -5.93 20.19
C LEU A 208 7.85 -5.82 20.30
N PHE A 209 7.23 -5.34 19.24
CA PHE A 209 5.77 -5.36 19.13
C PHE A 209 5.35 -5.74 17.71
N LEU A 210 4.17 -6.35 17.62
CA LEU A 210 3.54 -6.72 16.36
C LEU A 210 2.29 -5.87 16.17
N THR A 211 2.27 -5.03 15.14
CA THR A 211 1.03 -4.36 14.72
C THR A 211 0.25 -5.30 13.81
N VAL A 212 -1.05 -5.43 14.07
CA VAL A 212 -2.00 -6.22 13.26
C VAL A 212 -3.14 -5.29 12.86
N ASP A 213 -3.01 -4.68 11.69
CA ASP A 213 -4.01 -3.80 11.13
C ASP A 213 -5.04 -4.61 10.35
N ALA A 214 -6.12 -5.00 11.03
CA ALA A 214 -7.19 -5.79 10.45
C ALA A 214 -8.30 -4.87 9.91
N GLY A 215 -8.27 -4.62 8.61
CA GLY A 215 -9.17 -3.74 7.90
C GLY A 215 -10.40 -4.41 7.30
N GLY A 216 -10.96 -3.76 6.27
CA GLY A 216 -12.13 -4.27 5.54
C GLY A 216 -11.80 -5.39 4.55
N GLY A 217 -10.72 -5.20 3.79
CA GLY A 217 -10.28 -6.14 2.74
C GLY A 217 -9.02 -6.94 3.09
N THR A 218 -8.13 -6.35 3.90
CA THR A 218 -6.83 -6.93 4.23
C THR A 218 -6.55 -6.88 5.73
N THR A 219 -5.65 -7.77 6.15
CA THR A 219 -5.01 -7.72 7.45
C THR A 219 -3.52 -7.58 7.21
N ASP A 220 -2.95 -6.50 7.74
CA ASP A 220 -1.58 -6.07 7.47
C ASP A 220 -0.76 -6.17 8.78
N LEU A 221 0.37 -6.88 8.71
CA LEU A 221 1.20 -7.20 9.87
C LEU A 221 2.58 -6.54 9.76
N ALA A 222 3.02 -5.92 10.86
CA ALA A 222 4.31 -5.26 10.97
C ALA A 222 5.00 -5.65 12.28
N LEU A 223 6.16 -6.32 12.18
CA LEU A 223 6.97 -6.68 13.35
C LEU A 223 8.09 -5.66 13.53
N MET A 224 8.04 -4.93 14.64
CA MET A 224 8.89 -3.77 14.89
C MET A 224 9.75 -3.95 16.14
N ARG A 225 10.94 -3.36 16.10
CA ARG A 225 11.80 -3.16 17.27
C ARG A 225 11.99 -1.68 17.53
N VAL A 226 11.78 -1.27 18.77
CA VAL A 226 12.04 0.11 19.19
C VAL A 226 13.55 0.34 19.29
N THR A 227 14.07 1.29 18.52
CA THR A 227 15.49 1.64 18.46
C THR A 227 15.83 2.85 19.32
N SER A 228 14.87 3.74 19.54
CA SER A 228 14.94 4.88 20.46
C SER A 228 13.62 5.05 21.19
N SER A 229 13.67 5.20 22.51
CA SER A 229 12.52 5.49 23.38
C SER A 229 12.50 6.95 23.83
N ASP A 230 13.02 7.87 23.00
CA ASP A 230 12.90 9.31 23.23
C ASP A 230 11.41 9.70 23.29
N PRO A 231 10.94 10.42 24.33
CA PRO A 231 9.52 10.75 24.46
C PRO A 231 8.96 11.64 23.34
N ASN A 232 9.79 12.48 22.72
CA ASN A 232 9.37 13.41 21.68
C ASN A 232 9.59 12.82 20.29
N PHE A 233 10.74 12.17 20.10
CA PHE A 233 11.24 11.67 18.82
C PHE A 233 11.60 10.19 18.88
N PRO A 234 10.66 9.29 19.22
CA PRO A 234 10.93 7.87 19.27
C PRO A 234 11.25 7.33 17.87
N GLN A 235 11.98 6.21 17.85
CA GLN A 235 12.35 5.54 16.61
C GLN A 235 12.19 4.04 16.72
N MET A 236 11.90 3.40 15.60
CA MET A 236 11.82 1.95 15.45
C MET A 236 12.40 1.49 14.12
N ALA A 237 12.65 0.19 14.03
CA ALA A 237 13.07 -0.49 12.81
C ALA A 237 12.21 -1.74 12.58
N GLN A 238 11.99 -2.08 11.31
CA GLN A 238 11.41 -3.37 10.95
C GLN A 238 12.39 -4.50 11.24
N ILE A 239 11.86 -5.59 11.79
CA ILE A 239 12.61 -6.84 12.01
C ILE A 239 12.44 -7.79 10.85
N SER A 240 11.23 -7.83 10.28
CA SER A 240 10.90 -8.59 9.08
C SER A 240 10.19 -7.68 8.09
N ALA A 241 10.21 -8.06 6.80
CA ALA A 241 9.40 -7.39 5.80
C ALA A 241 7.92 -7.48 6.19
N VAL A 242 7.22 -6.34 6.07
CA VAL A 242 5.78 -6.25 6.31
C VAL A 242 5.02 -7.24 5.43
N LYS A 243 3.98 -7.86 5.98
CA LYS A 243 3.15 -8.85 5.26
C LYS A 243 1.68 -8.49 5.34
N GLY A 244 0.99 -8.54 4.21
CA GLY A 244 -0.47 -8.41 4.14
C GLY A 244 -1.12 -9.72 3.70
N VAL A 245 -2.36 -9.94 4.14
CA VAL A 245 -3.21 -11.05 3.68
C VAL A 245 -4.60 -10.51 3.34
N GLY A 246 -5.25 -11.08 2.32
CA GLY A 246 -6.64 -10.75 1.95
C GLY A 246 -7.69 -11.31 2.92
N ILE A 247 -7.53 -11.04 4.22
CA ILE A 247 -8.49 -11.35 5.28
C ILE A 247 -8.97 -10.02 5.86
N GLY A 248 -10.27 -9.80 5.91
CA GLY A 248 -10.84 -8.58 6.48
C GLY A 248 -12.33 -8.70 6.75
N SER A 249 -12.93 -7.64 7.30
CA SER A 249 -14.33 -7.68 7.75
C SER A 249 -15.34 -8.00 6.64
N THR A 250 -15.00 -7.76 5.37
CA THR A 250 -15.87 -8.06 4.22
C THR A 250 -16.09 -9.56 4.01
N LEU A 251 -15.16 -10.41 4.48
CA LEU A 251 -15.35 -11.85 4.43
C LEU A 251 -16.40 -12.33 5.44
N ILE A 252 -16.60 -11.59 6.54
CA ILE A 252 -17.70 -11.81 7.49
C ILE A 252 -19.03 -11.51 6.81
N ASP A 253 -19.10 -10.39 6.07
CA ASP A 253 -20.31 -10.01 5.32
C ASP A 253 -20.67 -11.07 4.27
N ARG A 254 -19.68 -11.57 3.52
CA ARG A 254 -19.85 -12.66 2.55
C ARG A 254 -20.27 -13.98 3.21
N ALA A 255 -19.66 -14.34 4.33
CA ALA A 255 -20.02 -15.54 5.09
C ALA A 255 -21.46 -15.44 5.61
N PHE A 256 -21.89 -14.25 6.04
CA PHE A 256 -23.26 -14.00 6.48
C PHE A 256 -24.28 -14.17 5.34
N VAL A 257 -24.01 -13.58 4.16
CA VAL A 257 -24.85 -13.81 2.97
C VAL A 257 -24.93 -15.29 2.62
N ARG A 258 -23.79 -16.00 2.64
CA ARG A 258 -23.75 -17.44 2.36
C ARG A 258 -24.59 -18.24 3.36
N LEU A 259 -24.48 -17.95 4.66
CA LEU A 259 -25.30 -18.59 5.70
C LEU A 259 -26.80 -18.46 5.40
N ILE A 260 -27.24 -17.27 4.99
CA ILE A 260 -28.65 -17.02 4.63
C ILE A 260 -29.03 -17.82 3.38
N MET A 261 -28.18 -17.82 2.35
CA MET A 261 -28.44 -18.55 1.10
C MET A 261 -28.50 -20.06 1.31
N GLU A 262 -27.67 -20.61 2.20
CA GLU A 262 -27.70 -22.02 2.59
C GLU A 262 -28.97 -22.39 3.35
N ARG A 263 -29.50 -21.49 4.21
CA ARG A 263 -30.83 -21.67 4.80
C ARG A 263 -31.92 -21.68 3.74
N LEU A 264 -31.89 -20.72 2.80
CA LEU A 264 -32.89 -20.62 1.73
C LEU A 264 -32.86 -21.82 0.78
N ALA A 265 -31.67 -22.36 0.49
CA ALA A 265 -31.52 -23.53 -0.39
C ALA A 265 -32.23 -24.79 0.15
N ARG A 266 -32.45 -24.89 1.46
CA ARG A 266 -33.21 -25.98 2.08
C ARG A 266 -34.73 -25.84 1.91
N TYR A 267 -35.21 -24.67 1.50
CA TYR A 267 -36.64 -24.35 1.33
C TYR A 267 -36.86 -23.64 -0.01
N PRO A 268 -36.69 -24.33 -1.15
CA PRO A 268 -36.76 -23.72 -2.48
C PRO A 268 -38.11 -23.06 -2.76
N ASP A 269 -39.20 -23.59 -2.20
CA ASP A 269 -40.57 -23.07 -2.33
C ASP A 269 -40.75 -21.67 -1.71
N MET A 270 -39.81 -21.24 -0.86
CA MET A 270 -39.83 -19.92 -0.23
C MET A 270 -39.16 -18.84 -1.07
N ARG A 271 -38.39 -19.21 -2.11
CA ARG A 271 -37.71 -18.22 -2.99
C ARG A 271 -38.67 -17.22 -3.64
N PRO A 272 -39.85 -17.60 -4.17
CA PRO A 272 -40.78 -16.64 -4.78
C PRO A 272 -41.44 -15.69 -3.77
N GLN A 273 -41.40 -16.03 -2.47
CA GLN A 273 -42.06 -15.27 -1.40
C GLN A 273 -41.13 -14.23 -0.76
N LEU A 274 -39.84 -14.25 -1.09
CA LEU A 274 -38.84 -13.35 -0.54
C LEU A 274 -38.19 -12.53 -1.67
N PRO A 275 -37.84 -11.25 -1.42
CA PRO A 275 -37.13 -10.45 -2.42
C PRO A 275 -35.80 -11.11 -2.81
N SER A 276 -35.45 -11.17 -4.09
CA SER A 276 -34.29 -11.97 -4.57
C SER A 276 -32.93 -11.56 -3.97
N ASP A 277 -32.80 -10.31 -3.54
CA ASP A 277 -31.60 -9.67 -2.99
C ASP A 277 -31.65 -9.49 -1.46
N PHE A 278 -32.65 -10.05 -0.77
CA PHE A 278 -32.87 -9.82 0.68
C PHE A 278 -31.63 -10.17 1.53
N ALA A 279 -30.88 -11.21 1.18
CA ALA A 279 -29.68 -11.60 1.93
C ALA A 279 -28.57 -10.55 1.84
N VAL A 280 -28.40 -9.96 0.64
CA VAL A 280 -27.42 -8.89 0.41
C VAL A 280 -27.87 -7.63 1.13
N ARG A 281 -29.15 -7.25 1.03
CA ARG A 281 -29.70 -6.12 1.81
C ARG A 281 -29.53 -6.32 3.30
N LEU A 282 -29.82 -7.51 3.82
CA LEU A 282 -29.67 -7.82 5.24
C LEU A 282 -28.22 -7.68 5.71
N SER A 283 -27.24 -8.12 4.90
CA SER A 283 -25.81 -7.93 5.19
C SER A 283 -25.35 -6.47 5.17
N LYS A 284 -26.08 -5.60 4.46
CA LYS A 284 -25.82 -4.15 4.40
C LYS A 284 -26.65 -3.35 5.40
N SER A 285 -27.64 -4.00 6.04
CA SER A 285 -28.59 -3.35 6.96
C SER A 285 -27.89 -2.73 8.16
N HIS A 286 -28.47 -1.64 8.67
CA HIS A 286 -27.97 -0.97 9.86
C HIS A 286 -27.88 -1.91 11.08
N HIS A 287 -28.88 -2.79 11.25
CA HIS A 287 -28.92 -3.75 12.36
C HIS A 287 -27.77 -4.75 12.30
N PHE A 288 -27.46 -5.30 11.12
CA PHE A 288 -26.32 -6.21 10.99
C PHE A 288 -24.98 -5.50 11.15
N LYS A 289 -24.84 -4.27 10.63
CA LYS A 289 -23.64 -3.44 10.83
C LYS A 289 -23.37 -3.22 12.32
N ILE A 290 -24.39 -2.84 13.11
CA ILE A 290 -24.27 -2.70 14.58
C ILE A 290 -23.86 -4.03 15.20
N LEU A 291 -24.58 -5.11 14.90
CA LEU A 291 -24.27 -6.44 15.44
C LEU A 291 -22.81 -6.82 15.17
N LYS A 292 -22.36 -6.71 13.92
CA LYS A 292 -20.99 -7.03 13.51
C LYS A 292 -19.95 -6.16 14.24
N HIS A 293 -20.16 -4.85 14.31
CA HIS A 293 -19.20 -3.94 14.94
C HIS A 293 -19.12 -4.09 16.46
N LYS A 294 -20.24 -4.47 17.09
CA LYS A 294 -20.37 -4.57 18.54
C LYS A 294 -20.24 -5.99 19.07
N PHE A 295 -20.08 -6.97 18.19
CA PHE A 295 -19.91 -8.36 18.57
C PHE A 295 -18.70 -8.55 19.50
N GLY A 296 -18.90 -9.30 20.60
CA GLY A 296 -17.94 -9.46 21.69
C GLY A 296 -18.12 -8.51 22.86
N GLU A 297 -18.80 -7.38 22.68
CA GLU A 297 -19.21 -6.54 23.82
C GLU A 297 -20.33 -7.22 24.60
N ARG A 298 -20.31 -7.16 25.94
CA ARG A 298 -21.22 -7.91 26.84
C ARG A 298 -22.71 -7.79 26.47
N VAL A 299 -23.15 -6.60 26.05
CA VAL A 299 -24.56 -6.32 25.68
C VAL A 299 -24.97 -6.97 24.36
N TYR A 300 -23.99 -7.27 23.50
CA TYR A 300 -24.15 -7.84 22.16
C TYR A 300 -23.77 -9.34 22.10
N MET A 301 -23.70 -9.99 23.26
CA MET A 301 -23.51 -11.45 23.39
C MET A 301 -24.83 -12.13 23.78
N GLN A 302 -25.86 -11.88 22.98
CA GLN A 302 -27.20 -12.45 23.21
C GLN A 302 -27.29 -13.86 22.61
N PRO A 303 -28.10 -14.78 23.18
CA PRO A 303 -28.25 -16.13 22.63
C PRO A 303 -28.77 -16.15 21.19
N VAL A 304 -29.65 -15.20 20.87
CA VAL A 304 -30.29 -15.08 19.56
C VAL A 304 -30.42 -13.61 19.17
N PHE A 305 -30.03 -13.27 17.94
CA PHE A 305 -30.17 -11.97 17.31
C PHE A 305 -31.34 -11.99 16.33
N LYS A 306 -32.12 -10.91 16.29
CA LYS A 306 -33.28 -10.76 15.39
C LYS A 306 -33.01 -9.60 14.43
N LEU A 307 -32.93 -9.90 13.13
CA LEU A 307 -32.65 -8.91 12.09
C LEU A 307 -33.86 -8.74 11.18
N GLN A 308 -34.32 -7.50 11.01
CA GLN A 308 -35.50 -7.18 10.20
C GLN A 308 -35.24 -7.47 8.71
N LEU A 309 -36.14 -8.21 8.07
CA LEU A 309 -36.13 -8.41 6.62
C LEU A 309 -36.89 -7.25 5.97
N GLU A 310 -36.18 -6.44 5.21
CA GLU A 310 -36.78 -5.35 4.43
C GLU A 310 -37.55 -5.90 3.23
N GLY A 311 -38.76 -5.39 3.01
CA GLY A 311 -39.66 -5.86 1.95
C GLY A 311 -40.37 -7.18 2.26
N VAL A 312 -40.36 -7.63 3.53
CA VAL A 312 -41.05 -8.84 3.99
C VAL A 312 -42.09 -8.44 5.05
N SER A 313 -43.30 -9.00 4.94
CA SER A 313 -44.41 -8.71 5.88
C SER A 313 -44.04 -9.05 7.33
N HIS A 314 -44.50 -8.24 8.28
CA HIS A 314 -44.39 -8.52 9.71
C HIS A 314 -45.22 -9.73 10.16
N GLU A 315 -46.14 -10.22 9.33
CA GLU A 315 -46.93 -11.43 9.60
C GLU A 315 -46.21 -12.69 9.12
N PHE A 316 -45.18 -12.54 8.29
CA PHE A 316 -44.44 -13.67 7.74
C PHE A 316 -43.57 -14.33 8.81
N SER A 317 -43.82 -15.62 9.05
CA SER A 317 -43.02 -16.47 9.94
C SER A 317 -42.79 -17.82 9.30
N HIS A 318 -41.56 -18.33 9.39
CA HIS A 318 -41.18 -19.61 8.85
C HIS A 318 -40.11 -20.26 9.74
N ALA A 319 -40.52 -21.24 10.55
CA ALA A 319 -39.66 -21.88 11.55
C ALA A 319 -38.39 -22.49 10.94
N GLY A 320 -38.49 -23.15 9.79
CA GLY A 320 -37.34 -23.77 9.12
C GLY A 320 -36.28 -22.78 8.61
N LEU A 321 -36.70 -21.55 8.27
CA LEU A 321 -35.79 -20.49 7.84
C LEU A 321 -35.25 -19.70 9.04
N GLY A 322 -35.80 -19.95 10.23
CA GLY A 322 -35.61 -19.13 11.41
C GLY A 322 -36.13 -17.72 11.16
N VAL A 323 -37.37 -17.57 10.71
CA VAL A 323 -38.02 -16.25 10.54
C VAL A 323 -39.24 -16.16 11.46
N GLU A 324 -39.30 -15.11 12.27
CA GLU A 324 -40.45 -14.77 13.13
C GLU A 324 -40.82 -13.31 12.91
N ASN A 325 -42.09 -13.05 12.62
CA ASN A 325 -42.66 -11.71 12.47
C ASN A 325 -41.87 -10.80 11.51
N GLY A 326 -41.47 -11.34 10.36
CA GLY A 326 -40.65 -10.66 9.36
C GLY A 326 -39.19 -10.45 9.76
N ARG A 327 -38.71 -11.07 10.84
CA ARG A 327 -37.31 -10.97 11.31
C ARG A 327 -36.63 -12.32 11.22
N MET A 328 -35.43 -12.36 10.63
CA MET A 328 -34.61 -13.56 10.62
C MET A 328 -33.78 -13.66 11.91
N LEU A 329 -33.78 -14.85 12.50
CA LEU A 329 -33.12 -15.16 13.76
C LEU A 329 -31.76 -15.81 13.51
N PHE A 330 -30.74 -15.36 14.23
CA PHE A 330 -29.40 -15.92 14.18
C PHE A 330 -28.92 -16.23 15.59
N THR A 331 -28.47 -17.46 15.81
CA THR A 331 -27.89 -17.83 17.09
C THR A 331 -26.54 -17.16 17.30
N MET A 332 -26.11 -17.03 18.55
CA MET A 332 -24.77 -16.55 18.88
C MET A 332 -23.70 -17.38 18.18
N ALA A 333 -23.82 -18.71 18.19
CA ALA A 333 -22.85 -19.63 17.58
C ALA A 333 -22.72 -19.42 16.06
N GLU A 334 -23.83 -19.15 15.36
CA GLU A 334 -23.79 -18.82 13.94
C GLU A 334 -23.02 -17.54 13.68
N ILE A 335 -23.27 -16.47 14.45
CA ILE A 335 -22.52 -15.21 14.31
C ILE A 335 -21.04 -15.40 14.65
N GLN A 336 -20.72 -16.15 15.73
CA GLN A 336 -19.33 -16.49 16.10
C GLN A 336 -18.59 -17.16 14.94
N SER A 337 -19.21 -18.16 14.31
CA SER A 337 -18.59 -18.92 13.23
C SER A 337 -18.17 -18.04 12.04
N LEU A 338 -18.85 -16.91 11.80
CA LEU A 338 -18.48 -15.96 10.75
C LEU A 338 -17.15 -15.27 11.04
N PHE A 339 -16.88 -14.97 12.32
CA PHE A 339 -15.65 -14.34 12.79
C PHE A 339 -14.51 -15.36 12.94
N ASP A 340 -14.81 -16.54 13.50
CA ASP A 340 -13.79 -17.53 13.86
C ASP A 340 -12.93 -17.95 12.66
N VAL A 341 -13.55 -18.14 11.48
CA VAL A 341 -12.81 -18.43 10.23
C VAL A 341 -11.80 -17.33 9.88
N GLN A 342 -12.14 -16.07 10.13
CA GLN A 342 -11.24 -14.95 9.85
C GLN A 342 -10.14 -14.86 10.90
N ILE A 343 -10.49 -15.06 12.18
CA ILE A 343 -9.56 -15.06 13.31
C ILE A 343 -8.50 -16.15 13.12
N ASP A 344 -8.90 -17.36 12.71
CA ASP A 344 -7.95 -18.45 12.45
C ASP A 344 -6.96 -18.10 11.34
N GLY A 345 -7.43 -17.44 10.28
CA GLY A 345 -6.57 -16.94 9.21
C GLY A 345 -5.59 -15.85 9.67
N ILE A 346 -6.04 -14.92 10.53
CA ILE A 346 -5.19 -13.90 11.15
C ILE A 346 -4.14 -14.55 12.07
N MET A 347 -4.58 -15.49 12.91
CA MET A 347 -3.75 -16.21 13.86
C MET A 347 -2.68 -17.07 13.19
N LYS A 348 -2.99 -17.67 12.03
CA LYS A 348 -1.99 -18.31 11.18
C LYS A 348 -0.88 -17.34 10.80
N ARG A 349 -1.21 -16.12 10.37
CA ARG A 349 -0.20 -15.10 9.98
C ARG A 349 0.59 -14.58 11.17
N ILE A 350 -0.05 -14.40 12.33
CA ILE A 350 0.64 -14.06 13.58
C ILE A 350 1.67 -15.15 13.91
N THR A 351 1.25 -16.42 13.88
CA THR A 351 2.12 -17.56 14.17
C THR A 351 3.29 -17.64 13.18
N GLU A 352 3.07 -17.40 11.89
CA GLU A 352 4.14 -17.33 10.89
C GLU A 352 5.18 -16.23 11.18
N GLN A 353 4.76 -15.06 11.70
CA GLN A 353 5.70 -14.00 12.11
C GLN A 353 6.49 -14.38 13.36
N LEU A 354 5.85 -15.06 14.31
CA LEU A 354 6.50 -15.52 15.52
C LEU A 354 7.49 -16.68 15.24
N ASN A 355 7.12 -17.62 14.38
CA ASN A 355 8.02 -18.69 13.92
C ASN A 355 9.24 -18.09 13.21
N TRP A 356 9.05 -17.07 12.37
CA TRP A 356 10.14 -16.39 11.69
C TRP A 356 11.18 -15.85 12.67
N LEU A 357 10.76 -15.30 13.81
CA LEU A 357 11.68 -14.87 14.87
C LEU A 357 12.55 -16.05 15.36
N SER A 358 11.91 -17.16 15.72
CA SER A 358 12.62 -18.35 16.21
C SER A 358 13.60 -18.92 15.16
N GLU A 359 13.16 -19.01 13.90
CA GLU A 359 13.95 -19.53 12.78
C GLU A 359 15.18 -18.67 12.46
N HIS A 360 15.11 -17.36 12.73
CA HIS A 360 16.21 -16.41 12.51
C HIS A 360 17.01 -16.12 13.79
N GLY A 361 16.85 -16.94 14.83
CA GLY A 361 17.65 -16.87 16.06
C GLY A 361 17.28 -15.74 17.02
N HIS A 362 16.11 -15.12 16.85
CA HIS A 362 15.60 -14.13 17.79
C HIS A 362 15.02 -14.82 19.03
N THR A 363 15.54 -14.45 20.20
CA THR A 363 15.14 -15.02 21.51
C THR A 363 14.25 -14.07 22.31
N GLU A 364 14.08 -12.84 21.82
CA GLU A 364 13.30 -11.80 22.46
C GLU A 364 11.80 -12.10 22.44
N GLN A 365 11.08 -11.53 23.41
CA GLN A 365 9.63 -11.62 23.49
C GLN A 365 8.98 -10.47 22.73
N VAL A 366 7.88 -10.77 22.03
CA VAL A 366 6.90 -9.79 21.59
C VAL A 366 6.05 -9.42 22.79
N ASP A 367 6.27 -8.22 23.33
CA ASP A 367 5.60 -7.74 24.54
C ASP A 367 4.13 -7.42 24.25
N TYR A 368 3.88 -6.83 23.07
CA TYR A 368 2.57 -6.32 22.69
C TYR A 368 2.18 -6.69 21.26
N MET A 369 0.93 -7.09 21.09
CA MET A 369 0.24 -7.17 19.81
C MET A 369 -0.80 -6.07 19.75
N ILE A 370 -0.63 -5.16 18.81
CA ILE A 370 -1.44 -3.94 18.70
C ILE A 370 -2.43 -4.12 17.56
N LEU A 371 -3.72 -4.19 17.90
CA LEU A 371 -4.79 -4.34 16.92
C LEU A 371 -5.26 -2.97 16.42
N SER A 372 -5.37 -2.83 15.11
CA SER A 372 -5.94 -1.64 14.47
C SER A 372 -6.87 -2.00 13.31
N GLY A 373 -7.45 -0.98 12.69
CA GLY A 373 -8.38 -1.15 11.57
C GLY A 373 -9.81 -1.43 12.01
N GLY A 374 -10.71 -1.52 11.03
CA GLY A 374 -12.14 -1.75 11.28
C GLY A 374 -12.42 -3.08 11.98
N LEU A 375 -11.83 -4.17 11.50
CA LEU A 375 -11.97 -5.50 12.12
C LEU A 375 -11.16 -5.59 13.43
N GLY A 376 -9.96 -5.01 13.50
CA GLY A 376 -9.14 -5.02 14.71
C GLY A 376 -9.72 -4.20 15.86
N SER A 377 -10.72 -3.34 15.60
CA SER A 377 -11.52 -2.69 16.63
C SER A 377 -12.54 -3.60 17.33
N SER A 378 -12.77 -4.81 16.81
CA SER A 378 -13.71 -5.77 17.39
C SER A 378 -13.20 -6.33 18.72
N ALA A 379 -14.04 -6.20 19.76
CA ALA A 379 -13.77 -6.81 21.07
C ALA A 379 -13.66 -8.34 20.97
N TYR A 380 -14.53 -8.98 20.17
CA TYR A 380 -14.48 -10.43 19.96
C TYR A 380 -13.15 -10.88 19.35
N VAL A 381 -12.68 -10.20 18.30
CA VAL A 381 -11.41 -10.53 17.63
C VAL A 381 -10.24 -10.40 18.60
N ARG A 382 -10.18 -9.28 19.35
CA ARG A 382 -9.14 -9.06 20.37
C ARG A 382 -9.11 -10.19 21.40
N ASP A 383 -10.26 -10.47 22.01
CA ASP A 383 -10.35 -11.42 23.12
C ASP A 383 -10.06 -12.85 22.66
N LYS A 384 -10.48 -13.21 21.43
CA LYS A 384 -10.17 -14.51 20.83
C LYS A 384 -8.70 -14.67 20.49
N ILE A 385 -8.05 -13.67 19.91
CA ILE A 385 -6.60 -13.70 19.64
C ILE A 385 -5.84 -13.85 20.97
N GLN A 386 -6.18 -13.05 21.99
CA GLN A 386 -5.57 -13.16 23.33
C GLN A 386 -5.78 -14.56 23.93
N GLN A 387 -7.00 -15.10 23.84
CA GLN A 387 -7.33 -16.44 24.34
C GLN A 387 -6.49 -17.53 23.65
N GLN A 388 -6.36 -17.46 22.32
CA GLN A 388 -5.57 -18.44 21.56
C GLN A 388 -4.09 -18.37 21.93
N LEU A 389 -3.51 -17.18 22.10
CA LEU A 389 -2.11 -17.00 22.50
C LEU A 389 -1.83 -17.48 23.94
N ILE A 390 -2.82 -17.39 24.84
CA ILE A 390 -2.72 -17.96 26.19
C ILE A 390 -2.82 -19.49 26.16
N THR A 391 -3.74 -20.01 25.34
CA THR A 391 -4.01 -21.46 25.26
C THR A 391 -2.88 -22.21 24.57
N TYR A 392 -2.30 -21.60 23.53
CA TYR A 392 -1.22 -22.14 22.72
C TYR A 392 -0.05 -21.16 22.70
N PRO A 393 0.71 -21.07 23.82
CA PRO A 393 1.78 -20.09 23.95
C PRO A 393 2.91 -20.36 22.96
N HIS A 394 3.36 -19.30 22.29
CA HIS A 394 4.53 -19.33 21.43
C HIS A 394 5.78 -18.87 22.21
N MET A 395 6.96 -19.43 21.90
CA MET A 395 8.19 -19.13 22.66
C MET A 395 8.56 -17.65 22.65
N ASN A 396 8.34 -16.94 21.54
CA ASN A 396 8.57 -15.50 21.40
C ASN A 396 7.37 -14.64 21.85
N ALA A 397 6.31 -15.20 22.42
CA ALA A 397 5.10 -14.43 22.79
C ALA A 397 4.43 -14.98 24.07
N MET A 398 5.21 -15.52 25.02
CA MET A 398 4.67 -16.22 26.19
C MET A 398 3.83 -15.32 27.11
N ARG A 399 4.09 -14.01 27.09
CA ARG A 399 3.44 -13.01 27.94
C ARG A 399 2.82 -11.86 27.13
N VAL A 400 2.53 -12.11 25.85
CA VAL A 400 2.06 -11.06 24.95
C VAL A 400 0.69 -10.53 25.38
N ALA A 401 0.57 -9.21 25.41
CA ALA A 401 -0.70 -8.53 25.61
C ALA A 401 -1.26 -8.05 24.27
N VAL A 402 -2.49 -8.45 23.96
CA VAL A 402 -3.23 -8.02 22.77
C VAL A 402 -4.06 -6.80 23.16
N VAL A 403 -3.66 -5.63 22.66
CA VAL A 403 -4.29 -4.35 23.02
C VAL A 403 -4.77 -3.62 21.76
N PRO A 404 -5.90 -2.91 21.82
CA PRO A 404 -6.32 -2.06 20.72
C PRO A 404 -5.41 -0.83 20.64
N CYS A 405 -5.15 -0.37 19.41
CA CYS A 405 -4.52 0.94 19.20
C CYS A 405 -5.45 2.07 19.68
N HIS A 406 -4.86 3.22 20.02
CA HIS A 406 -5.62 4.45 20.16
C HIS A 406 -6.23 4.83 18.80
N ASP A 407 -7.56 4.91 18.76
CA ASP A 407 -8.35 5.18 17.55
C ASP A 407 -8.06 4.25 16.33
N PRO A 408 -8.41 2.94 16.43
CA PRO A 408 -8.03 1.91 15.46
C PRO A 408 -8.35 2.23 14.00
N GLN A 409 -9.46 2.91 13.73
CA GLN A 409 -9.95 3.16 12.37
C GLN A 409 -9.19 4.28 11.63
N LEU A 410 -8.51 5.16 12.37
CA LEU A 410 -7.76 6.31 11.85
C LEU A 410 -6.26 6.16 12.02
N VAL A 411 -5.79 4.98 12.44
CA VAL A 411 -4.39 4.74 12.78
C VAL A 411 -3.45 5.05 11.61
N VAL A 412 -3.86 4.72 10.38
CA VAL A 412 -3.04 4.85 9.17
C VAL A 412 -2.84 6.33 8.83
N VAL A 413 -3.92 7.11 8.73
CA VAL A 413 -3.83 8.55 8.45
C VAL A 413 -3.05 9.30 9.53
N ARG A 414 -3.27 8.94 10.81
CA ARG A 414 -2.49 9.50 11.92
C ARG A 414 -1.01 9.14 11.82
N GLY A 415 -0.70 7.89 11.50
CA GLY A 415 0.68 7.41 11.36
C GLY A 415 1.47 8.15 10.29
N LEU A 416 0.85 8.41 9.13
CA LEU A 416 1.44 9.21 8.06
C LEU A 416 1.78 10.63 8.53
N LEU A 417 0.83 11.31 9.19
CA LEU A 417 1.06 12.67 9.71
C LEU A 417 2.11 12.69 10.81
N LEU A 418 2.12 11.72 11.72
CA LEU A 418 3.05 11.66 12.84
C LEU A 418 4.49 11.38 12.41
N ASP A 419 4.70 10.51 11.42
CA ASP A 419 6.04 10.29 10.85
C ASP A 419 6.54 11.55 10.14
N HIS A 420 5.67 12.16 9.31
CA HIS A 420 6.01 13.35 8.56
C HIS A 420 6.31 14.55 9.48
N GLN A 421 5.49 14.77 10.51
CA GLN A 421 5.71 15.81 11.51
C GLN A 421 7.05 15.63 12.22
N GLN A 422 7.40 14.40 12.62
CA GLN A 422 8.70 14.14 13.25
C GLN A 422 9.85 14.45 12.29
N ARG A 423 9.76 14.05 11.00
CA ARG A 423 10.78 14.41 10.01
C ARG A 423 10.94 15.93 9.90
N MET A 424 9.84 16.69 9.93
CA MET A 424 9.90 18.15 9.87
C MET A 424 10.55 18.77 11.10
N ASP A 425 10.22 18.29 12.30
CA ASP A 425 10.71 18.87 13.55
C ASP A 425 12.18 18.57 13.84
N THR A 426 12.70 17.46 13.30
CA THR A 426 14.04 16.94 13.61
C THR A 426 15.07 17.18 12.50
N GLY A 427 14.68 17.82 11.39
CA GLY A 427 15.57 17.97 10.24
C GLY A 427 15.78 16.65 9.48
N ASN A 428 14.69 15.91 9.28
CA ASN A 428 14.54 14.68 8.47
C ASN A 428 14.82 13.35 9.20
N VAL A 429 14.62 13.26 10.51
CA VAL A 429 14.68 11.98 11.24
C VAL A 429 13.29 11.34 11.31
N PRO A 430 13.04 10.16 10.72
CA PRO A 430 11.73 9.50 10.75
C PRO A 430 11.51 8.72 12.06
N VAL A 431 10.25 8.35 12.32
CA VAL A 431 9.89 7.38 13.36
C VAL A 431 10.31 5.98 12.91
N LEU A 432 10.04 5.62 11.65
CA LEU A 432 10.53 4.37 11.07
C LEU A 432 11.93 4.57 10.47
N ALA A 433 12.95 4.31 11.27
CA ALA A 433 14.35 4.55 10.95
C ALA A 433 14.92 3.55 9.92
N ALA A 434 14.50 2.30 9.98
CA ALA A 434 15.00 1.26 9.07
C ALA A 434 13.89 0.28 8.68
N ARG A 435 14.01 -0.24 7.46
CA ARG A 435 13.01 -1.04 6.74
C ARG A 435 13.66 -2.30 6.20
N ILE A 436 12.89 -3.34 5.92
CA ILE A 436 13.38 -4.53 5.24
C ILE A 436 12.93 -4.49 3.78
N ALA A 437 13.89 -4.59 2.85
CA ALA A 437 13.61 -4.60 1.42
C ALA A 437 12.70 -5.78 1.04
N ARG A 438 11.56 -5.49 0.42
CA ARG A 438 10.57 -6.51 0.01
C ARG A 438 10.92 -7.19 -1.32
N SER A 439 11.75 -6.55 -2.14
CA SER A 439 12.19 -7.02 -3.46
C SER A 439 13.67 -6.74 -3.65
N SER A 440 14.30 -7.45 -4.57
CA SER A 440 15.66 -7.14 -5.02
C SER A 440 15.61 -6.16 -6.19
N TYR A 441 16.49 -5.16 -6.19
CA TYR A 441 16.61 -4.16 -7.25
C TYR A 441 18.02 -4.15 -7.82
N GLY A 442 18.11 -4.23 -9.13
CA GLY A 442 19.36 -4.32 -9.86
C GLY A 442 19.43 -3.33 -11.01
N ILE A 443 20.64 -3.15 -11.53
CA ILE A 443 20.92 -2.33 -12.71
C ILE A 443 21.56 -3.22 -13.76
N ILE A 444 21.12 -3.05 -15.01
CA ILE A 444 21.74 -3.72 -16.14
C ILE A 444 23.07 -3.08 -16.46
N VAL A 445 24.11 -3.89 -16.49
CA VAL A 445 25.48 -3.50 -16.72
C VAL A 445 26.14 -4.38 -17.78
N ARG A 446 27.29 -3.92 -18.25
CA ARG A 446 28.25 -4.76 -18.98
C ARG A 446 29.36 -5.18 -18.04
N GLU A 447 29.72 -6.46 -18.09
CA GLU A 447 30.83 -7.01 -17.29
C GLU A 447 31.95 -7.51 -18.21
N MET A 448 33.19 -7.48 -17.73
CA MET A 448 34.30 -8.01 -18.51
C MET A 448 34.12 -9.51 -18.70
N TYR A 449 34.12 -9.97 -19.95
CA TYR A 449 33.85 -11.36 -20.27
C TYR A 449 34.90 -12.27 -19.60
N SER A 450 34.37 -13.31 -18.95
CA SER A 450 35.11 -14.39 -18.32
C SER A 450 34.35 -15.69 -18.62
N PRO A 451 35.00 -16.70 -19.25
CA PRO A 451 34.34 -17.96 -19.59
C PRO A 451 33.69 -18.67 -18.39
N ALA A 452 34.27 -18.53 -17.19
CA ALA A 452 33.76 -19.18 -15.98
C ALA A 452 32.44 -18.57 -15.47
N SER A 453 32.19 -17.28 -15.75
CA SER A 453 31.03 -16.55 -15.23
C SER A 453 29.97 -16.25 -16.28
N HIS A 454 30.35 -16.25 -17.56
CA HIS A 454 29.54 -15.74 -18.68
C HIS A 454 29.40 -16.78 -19.80
N PHE A 455 29.40 -18.07 -19.45
CA PHE A 455 29.10 -19.12 -20.40
C PHE A 455 27.68 -18.93 -20.95
N ASP A 456 27.53 -18.99 -22.28
CA ASP A 456 26.26 -18.78 -23.00
C ASP A 456 25.62 -17.38 -22.86
N GLU A 457 26.34 -16.41 -22.30
CA GLU A 457 25.90 -15.01 -22.26
C GLU A 457 26.13 -14.29 -23.60
N ASP A 458 25.39 -13.20 -23.82
CA ASP A 458 25.62 -12.35 -24.99
C ASP A 458 26.91 -11.54 -24.81
N VAL A 459 27.77 -11.55 -25.83
CA VAL A 459 29.10 -10.94 -25.73
C VAL A 459 29.35 -9.98 -26.90
N VAL A 460 29.84 -8.79 -26.57
CA VAL A 460 30.29 -7.79 -27.54
C VAL A 460 31.80 -7.56 -27.40
N GLN A 461 32.48 -7.23 -28.51
CA GLN A 461 33.88 -6.81 -28.46
C GLN A 461 33.99 -5.35 -27.99
N ASP A 462 35.07 -5.03 -27.27
CA ASP A 462 35.37 -3.65 -26.88
C ASP A 462 35.72 -2.82 -28.12
N GLN A 463 35.02 -1.69 -28.29
CA GLN A 463 35.14 -0.79 -29.44
C GLN A 463 36.56 -0.25 -29.65
N TRP A 464 37.36 -0.10 -28.59
CA TRP A 464 38.72 0.45 -28.67
C TRP A 464 39.81 -0.61 -28.55
N ASN A 465 39.50 -1.77 -27.95
CA ASN A 465 40.46 -2.85 -27.76
C ASN A 465 39.84 -4.22 -28.13
N PRO A 466 40.01 -4.69 -29.38
CA PRO A 466 39.43 -5.96 -29.85
C PRO A 466 39.82 -7.21 -29.05
N LYS A 467 40.87 -7.15 -28.22
CA LYS A 467 41.26 -8.25 -27.32
C LYS A 467 40.37 -8.36 -26.08
N LYS A 468 39.58 -7.33 -25.78
CA LYS A 468 38.65 -7.31 -24.65
C LYS A 468 37.24 -7.60 -25.16
N LYS A 469 36.54 -8.43 -24.40
CA LYS A 469 35.14 -8.79 -24.63
C LYS A 469 34.33 -8.39 -23.39
N TRP A 470 33.08 -8.02 -23.60
CA TRP A 470 32.15 -7.64 -22.55
C TRP A 470 30.89 -8.51 -22.65
N ALA A 471 30.50 -9.14 -21.56
CA ALA A 471 29.18 -9.73 -21.43
C ALA A 471 28.16 -8.60 -21.24
N VAL A 472 27.11 -8.58 -22.04
CA VAL A 472 26.04 -7.56 -21.98
C VAL A 472 24.83 -8.10 -21.23
N ASN A 473 23.92 -7.22 -20.83
CA ASN A 473 22.68 -7.60 -20.14
C ASN A 473 22.89 -8.32 -18.80
N GLN A 474 24.02 -8.09 -18.15
CA GLN A 474 24.31 -8.63 -16.82
C GLN A 474 23.62 -7.78 -15.76
N ILE A 475 23.18 -8.41 -14.67
CA ILE A 475 22.44 -7.75 -13.60
C ILE A 475 23.35 -7.56 -12.41
N GLN A 476 23.54 -6.31 -12.01
CA GLN A 476 24.18 -5.96 -10.76
C GLN A 476 23.12 -5.58 -9.73
N TRP A 477 22.90 -6.47 -8.76
CA TRP A 477 21.99 -6.23 -7.64
C TRP A 477 22.58 -5.19 -6.67
N ILE A 478 21.86 -4.09 -6.46
CA ILE A 478 22.21 -3.02 -5.52
C ILE A 478 21.50 -3.26 -4.19
N ILE A 479 20.27 -3.76 -4.27
CA ILE A 479 19.44 -4.12 -3.12
C ILE A 479 19.01 -5.55 -3.31
N LYS A 480 19.14 -6.35 -2.27
CA LYS A 480 18.60 -7.69 -2.20
C LYS A 480 17.41 -7.69 -1.25
N LYS A 481 16.42 -8.51 -1.59
CA LYS A 481 15.31 -8.82 -0.70
C LYS A 481 15.85 -9.26 0.66
N GLY A 482 15.32 -8.68 1.73
CA GLY A 482 15.80 -8.90 3.10
C GLY A 482 16.86 -7.91 3.59
N ASP A 483 17.44 -7.08 2.71
CA ASP A 483 18.39 -6.04 3.14
C ASP A 483 17.72 -5.01 4.04
N VAL A 484 18.45 -4.54 5.05
CA VAL A 484 18.04 -3.43 5.92
C VAL A 484 18.32 -2.12 5.20
N ILE A 485 17.28 -1.32 5.01
CA ILE A 485 17.30 -0.05 4.28
C ILE A 485 17.01 1.10 5.24
N ASP A 486 17.95 2.03 5.34
CA ASP A 486 17.73 3.35 5.90
C ASP A 486 17.31 4.30 4.76
N PRO A 487 16.08 4.84 4.77
CA PRO A 487 15.58 5.69 3.68
C PRO A 487 16.31 7.03 3.57
N ASN A 488 17.07 7.44 4.59
CA ASN A 488 17.87 8.67 4.58
C ASN A 488 19.31 8.46 4.11
N ILE A 489 19.76 7.20 3.97
CA ILE A 489 21.11 6.89 3.49
C ILE A 489 20.98 6.42 2.03
N PRO A 490 21.41 7.23 1.04
CA PRO A 490 21.37 6.81 -0.35
C PRO A 490 22.34 5.65 -0.59
N LEU A 491 21.88 4.64 -1.31
CA LEU A 491 22.75 3.58 -1.82
C LEU A 491 23.49 4.10 -3.05
N VAL A 492 24.81 4.22 -2.94
CA VAL A 492 25.64 4.82 -3.99
C VAL A 492 26.27 3.73 -4.86
N LYS A 493 26.13 3.87 -6.18
CA LYS A 493 26.83 3.04 -7.15
C LYS A 493 27.56 3.88 -8.20
N SER A 494 28.87 3.70 -8.29
CA SER A 494 29.70 4.38 -9.29
C SER A 494 29.71 3.65 -10.62
N PHE A 495 29.57 4.42 -11.70
CA PHE A 495 29.60 3.95 -13.08
C PHE A 495 30.71 4.63 -13.87
N GLU A 496 31.24 3.91 -14.86
CA GLU A 496 32.19 4.45 -15.84
C GLU A 496 31.63 4.35 -17.25
N TYR A 497 31.42 5.51 -17.88
CA TYR A 497 31.04 5.59 -19.29
C TYR A 497 32.23 6.04 -20.14
N ARG A 498 32.42 5.41 -21.30
CA ARG A 498 33.53 5.72 -22.21
C ARG A 498 33.01 6.46 -23.44
N LEU A 499 33.60 7.62 -23.72
CA LEU A 499 33.25 8.51 -24.82
C LEU A 499 34.39 8.54 -25.83
N GLY A 500 34.05 8.43 -27.11
CA GLY A 500 34.95 8.70 -28.22
C GLY A 500 35.41 10.17 -28.24
N PRO A 501 36.44 10.50 -29.04
CA PRO A 501 36.94 11.88 -29.15
C PRO A 501 35.88 12.88 -29.66
N ASP A 502 34.99 12.39 -30.54
CA ASP A 502 33.99 13.19 -31.25
C ASP A 502 32.56 12.99 -30.70
N ASP A 503 32.40 12.18 -29.63
CA ASP A 503 31.10 11.94 -29.02
C ASP A 503 30.64 13.20 -28.26
N THR A 504 29.58 13.82 -28.75
CA THR A 504 28.94 14.99 -28.13
C THR A 504 27.73 14.62 -27.27
N THR A 505 27.07 13.50 -27.56
CA THR A 505 25.91 13.01 -26.81
C THR A 505 26.37 12.34 -25.52
N ARG A 506 26.00 12.93 -24.37
CA ARG A 506 26.35 12.44 -23.04
C ARG A 506 25.12 11.88 -22.33
N CYS A 507 24.29 11.13 -23.04
CA CYS A 507 23.13 10.48 -22.46
C CYS A 507 23.49 9.06 -22.04
N TRP A 508 23.21 8.72 -20.80
CA TRP A 508 23.35 7.36 -20.29
C TRP A 508 21.98 6.83 -19.84
N ASN A 509 21.64 5.62 -20.27
CA ASN A 509 20.42 4.95 -19.85
C ASN A 509 20.78 3.81 -18.91
N ALA A 510 20.21 3.81 -17.70
CA ALA A 510 20.24 2.67 -16.80
C ALA A 510 18.92 1.91 -16.91
N ASP A 511 18.97 0.65 -17.30
CA ASP A 511 17.82 -0.22 -17.12
C ASP A 511 17.80 -0.73 -15.68
N ILE A 512 16.77 -0.35 -14.94
CA ILE A 512 16.51 -0.84 -13.59
C ILE A 512 15.64 -2.08 -13.71
N VAL A 513 16.01 -3.11 -12.95
CA VAL A 513 15.27 -4.36 -12.88
C VAL A 513 14.88 -4.71 -11.46
N VAL A 514 13.82 -5.49 -11.34
CA VAL A 514 13.30 -6.01 -10.07
C VAL A 514 13.19 -7.53 -10.12
N SER A 515 13.42 -8.18 -8.98
CA SER A 515 13.15 -9.62 -8.80
C SER A 515 12.51 -9.88 -7.43
N GLN A 516 11.54 -10.80 -7.42
CA GLN A 516 10.89 -11.32 -6.22
C GLN A 516 11.56 -12.59 -5.68
N ASN A 517 12.55 -13.13 -6.41
CA ASN A 517 13.27 -14.33 -6.01
C ASN A 517 14.04 -14.09 -4.70
N GLU A 518 14.22 -15.17 -3.94
CA GLU A 518 15.12 -15.14 -2.78
C GLU A 518 16.56 -14.84 -3.22
N PRO A 519 17.39 -14.20 -2.37
CA PRO A 519 18.74 -13.79 -2.72
C PRO A 519 19.64 -14.89 -3.31
N SER A 520 19.42 -16.14 -2.92
CA SER A 520 20.14 -17.32 -3.42
C SER A 520 19.78 -17.72 -4.87
N PHE A 521 18.64 -17.26 -5.38
CA PHE A 521 18.10 -17.58 -6.70
C PHE A 521 17.98 -16.35 -7.61
N LEU A 522 18.73 -15.29 -7.30
CA LEU A 522 18.72 -14.09 -8.12
C LEU A 522 19.37 -14.36 -9.48
N PRO A 523 18.72 -13.97 -10.60
CA PRO A 523 19.30 -14.12 -11.92
C PRO A 523 20.54 -13.24 -12.08
N LYS A 524 21.49 -13.70 -12.90
CA LYS A 524 22.75 -13.00 -13.19
C LYS A 524 22.66 -12.13 -14.44
N SER A 525 21.73 -12.44 -15.34
CA SER A 525 21.53 -11.72 -16.61
C SER A 525 20.05 -11.73 -17.00
N LEU A 526 19.69 -10.90 -17.98
CA LEU A 526 18.34 -10.87 -18.55
C LEU A 526 17.96 -12.14 -19.32
N LYS A 527 18.91 -13.05 -19.61
CA LYS A 527 18.59 -14.36 -20.22
C LYS A 527 17.88 -15.28 -19.23
N HIS A 528 18.10 -15.08 -17.94
CA HIS A 528 17.53 -15.92 -16.90
C HIS A 528 16.13 -15.43 -16.53
N ALA A 529 15.21 -16.37 -16.29
CA ALA A 529 13.87 -16.05 -15.80
C ALA A 529 13.92 -15.48 -14.37
N GLY A 530 12.83 -14.81 -13.97
CA GLY A 530 12.67 -14.26 -12.62
C GLY A 530 13.17 -12.82 -12.46
N VAL A 531 13.31 -12.08 -13.56
CA VAL A 531 13.62 -10.64 -13.56
C VAL A 531 12.64 -9.88 -14.44
N THR A 532 12.17 -8.74 -13.95
CA THR A 532 11.30 -7.83 -14.70
C THR A 532 11.98 -6.48 -14.86
N LYS A 533 11.92 -5.91 -16.06
CA LYS A 533 12.39 -4.54 -16.30
C LYS A 533 11.42 -3.56 -15.65
N LEU A 534 11.94 -2.81 -14.69
CA LEU A 534 11.17 -1.90 -13.87
C LEU A 534 10.99 -0.56 -14.60
N CYS A 535 12.11 0.11 -14.88
CA CYS A 535 12.12 1.39 -15.57
C CYS A 535 13.47 1.68 -16.22
N ILE A 536 13.52 2.74 -17.02
CA ILE A 536 14.75 3.27 -17.60
C ILE A 536 15.06 4.61 -16.95
N VAL A 537 16.22 4.73 -16.31
CA VAL A 537 16.76 5.97 -15.78
C VAL A 537 17.59 6.64 -16.88
N LYS A 538 17.04 7.71 -17.49
CA LYS A 538 17.76 8.50 -18.49
C LYS A 538 18.54 9.61 -17.80
N SER A 539 19.86 9.50 -17.84
CA SER A 539 20.81 10.49 -17.33
C SER A 539 21.29 11.35 -18.49
N ASN A 540 20.83 12.60 -18.57
CA ASN A 540 21.43 13.58 -19.46
C ASN A 540 22.64 14.21 -18.76
N LEU A 541 23.85 13.96 -19.25
CA LEU A 541 25.09 14.57 -18.77
C LEU A 541 25.58 15.70 -19.71
N GLU A 542 24.68 16.27 -20.53
CA GLU A 542 24.94 17.49 -21.29
C GLU A 542 25.34 18.63 -20.33
N GLY A 543 26.44 19.32 -20.66
CA GLY A 543 27.02 20.38 -19.83
C GLY A 543 28.31 19.97 -19.12
N ILE A 544 28.63 18.68 -18.99
CA ILE A 544 29.98 18.26 -18.58
C ILE A 544 30.94 18.57 -19.72
N GLU A 545 32.06 19.24 -19.43
CA GLU A 545 33.07 19.58 -20.42
C GLU A 545 34.09 18.44 -20.61
N GLN A 546 34.83 18.41 -21.73
CA GLN A 546 35.85 17.36 -21.96
C GLN A 546 36.99 17.40 -20.92
N HIS A 547 37.35 18.58 -20.41
CA HIS A 547 38.44 18.72 -19.44
C HIS A 547 38.11 18.07 -18.08
N GLN A 548 36.83 17.88 -17.76
CA GLN A 548 36.35 17.20 -16.56
C GLN A 548 36.36 15.68 -16.69
N LEU A 549 36.65 15.15 -17.88
CA LEU A 549 36.70 13.72 -18.14
C LEU A 549 38.11 13.16 -18.04
N LEU A 550 38.22 11.90 -17.63
CA LEU A 550 39.50 11.20 -17.57
C LEU A 550 39.94 10.76 -18.96
N LEU A 551 40.96 11.39 -19.52
CA LEU A 551 41.53 11.00 -20.82
C LEU A 551 42.33 9.69 -20.70
N LYS A 552 41.99 8.69 -21.52
CA LYS A 552 42.77 7.49 -21.76
C LYS A 552 43.29 7.47 -23.18
N GLN A 553 44.60 7.46 -23.34
CA GLN A 553 45.25 7.39 -24.63
C GLN A 553 46.29 6.27 -24.65
N LYS A 554 46.25 5.43 -25.67
CA LYS A 554 47.30 4.45 -25.96
C LYS A 554 47.94 4.79 -27.31
N ARG A 555 49.24 5.06 -27.29
CA ARG A 555 50.02 5.31 -28.51
C ARG A 555 50.09 4.02 -29.34
N GLY A 556 49.94 4.17 -30.66
CA GLY A 556 50.12 3.07 -31.60
C GLY A 556 51.57 2.58 -31.60
N ILE A 557 51.77 1.32 -31.92
CA ILE A 557 53.07 0.71 -32.17
C ILE A 557 52.95 0.02 -33.53
N TRP A 558 53.99 0.12 -34.38
CA TRP A 558 54.12 -0.42 -35.75
C TRP A 558 52.90 -1.17 -36.34
N PHE A 559 52.35 -0.65 -37.44
CA PHE A 559 51.12 -1.09 -38.13
C PHE A 559 49.81 -1.07 -37.32
N ARG A 560 49.82 -0.77 -36.01
CA ARG A 560 48.59 -0.61 -35.22
C ARG A 560 48.31 0.85 -34.87
N LYS A 561 47.13 1.34 -35.27
CA LYS A 561 46.61 2.63 -34.83
C LYS A 561 46.43 2.63 -33.30
N GLY A 562 46.84 3.72 -32.66
CA GLY A 562 46.54 3.99 -31.26
C GLY A 562 45.05 4.30 -31.07
N TYR A 563 44.61 4.38 -29.82
CA TYR A 563 43.25 4.79 -29.49
C TYR A 563 43.24 5.88 -28.42
N LYS A 564 42.22 6.73 -28.48
CA LYS A 564 41.94 7.82 -27.55
C LYS A 564 40.46 7.75 -27.18
N PHE A 565 40.14 7.75 -25.90
CA PHE A 565 38.78 7.87 -25.39
C PHE A 565 38.79 8.57 -24.03
N TYR A 566 37.67 9.15 -23.65
CA TYR A 566 37.46 9.78 -22.36
C TYR A 566 36.61 8.87 -21.46
N ILE A 567 36.83 8.91 -20.16
CA ILE A 567 36.01 8.22 -19.16
C ILE A 567 35.26 9.27 -18.35
N CYS A 568 33.93 9.19 -18.39
CA CYS A 568 33.03 9.89 -17.49
C CYS A 568 32.73 8.96 -16.30
N ARG A 569 33.05 9.41 -15.08
CA ARG A 569 32.70 8.73 -13.85
C ARG A 569 31.57 9.47 -13.17
N PHE A 570 30.52 8.77 -12.79
CA PHE A 570 29.40 9.35 -12.07
C PHE A 570 28.84 8.34 -11.08
N ASP A 571 28.16 8.85 -10.06
CA ASP A 571 27.49 8.06 -9.05
C ASP A 571 25.99 8.09 -9.28
N LEU A 572 25.37 6.92 -9.34
CA LEU A 572 23.94 6.79 -9.21
C LEU A 572 23.62 6.52 -7.74
N ARG A 573 22.86 7.42 -7.12
CA ARG A 573 22.33 7.25 -5.78
C ARG A 573 20.91 6.73 -5.88
N VAL A 574 20.64 5.60 -5.23
CA VAL A 574 19.31 5.00 -5.13
C VAL A 574 18.79 5.25 -3.72
N ILE A 575 17.67 5.96 -3.63
CA ILE A 575 16.97 6.23 -2.38
C ILE A 575 15.69 5.42 -2.41
N VAL A 576 15.55 4.51 -1.45
CA VAL A 576 14.40 3.60 -1.38
C VAL A 576 13.45 4.10 -0.33
N ALA A 577 12.30 4.56 -0.81
CA ALA A 577 11.15 4.84 0.01
C ALA A 577 10.24 3.59 0.09
N PRO A 578 9.36 3.48 1.09
CA PRO A 578 8.34 2.42 1.24
C PRO A 578 7.66 1.96 -0.06
N ALA A 579 7.27 2.92 -0.89
CA ALA A 579 6.50 2.75 -2.11
C ALA A 579 7.11 3.59 -3.26
N ASP A 580 8.39 3.90 -3.17
CA ASP A 580 9.06 4.70 -4.19
C ASP A 580 10.54 4.35 -4.32
N LEU A 581 11.05 4.47 -5.54
CA LEU A 581 12.48 4.38 -5.82
C LEU A 581 12.88 5.68 -6.49
N ARG A 582 13.63 6.49 -5.76
CA ARG A 582 14.17 7.75 -6.27
C ARG A 582 15.62 7.52 -6.67
N PHE A 583 15.98 7.98 -7.85
CA PHE A 583 17.35 7.91 -8.34
C PHE A 583 17.89 9.33 -8.42
N GLU A 584 19.16 9.52 -8.06
CA GLU A 584 19.86 10.78 -8.23
C GLU A 584 21.18 10.51 -8.94
N LEU A 585 21.49 11.36 -9.90
CA LEU A 585 22.76 11.33 -10.61
C LEU A 585 23.71 12.36 -9.98
N TRP A 586 24.93 11.92 -9.68
CA TRP A 586 25.95 12.76 -9.06
C TRP A 586 27.24 12.69 -9.87
N PHE A 587 27.82 13.86 -10.15
CA PHE A 587 29.11 13.99 -10.84
C PHE A 587 30.03 14.89 -10.00
N ASP A 588 31.25 14.43 -9.75
CA ASP A 588 32.26 15.15 -8.94
C ASP A 588 31.72 15.69 -7.60
N GLY A 589 30.93 14.87 -6.90
CA GLY A 589 30.35 15.22 -5.61
C GLY A 589 29.17 16.22 -5.68
N GLN A 590 28.72 16.61 -6.87
CA GLN A 590 27.56 17.49 -7.07
C GLN A 590 26.38 16.74 -7.67
N LYS A 591 25.17 17.02 -7.17
CA LYS A 591 23.93 16.49 -7.75
C LYS A 591 23.71 17.13 -9.11
N PHE A 592 23.60 16.30 -10.14
CA PHE A 592 23.33 16.76 -11.49
C PHE A 592 21.82 17.00 -11.64
N SER A 593 21.42 18.27 -11.77
CA SER A 593 20.03 18.70 -11.95
C SER A 593 19.90 19.59 -13.19
N GLY A 594 19.70 18.99 -14.36
CA GLY A 594 19.32 19.71 -15.58
C GLY A 594 17.84 20.13 -15.56
N ASN A 595 17.41 20.94 -16.54
CA ASN A 595 16.05 21.49 -16.72
C ASN A 595 14.97 20.43 -17.09
N HIS A 596 15.08 19.22 -16.57
CA HIS A 596 14.20 18.08 -16.83
C HIS A 596 14.21 17.22 -15.57
N GLU A 597 13.11 16.52 -15.27
CA GLU A 597 13.12 15.51 -14.22
C GLU A 597 14.29 14.55 -14.48
N PRO A 598 15.32 14.51 -13.60
CA PRO A 598 16.58 13.84 -13.90
C PRO A 598 16.43 12.32 -14.03
N VAL A 599 15.23 11.81 -13.75
CA VAL A 599 14.81 10.42 -13.82
C VAL A 599 13.32 10.41 -14.13
N THR A 600 12.95 10.31 -15.40
CA THR A 600 11.57 9.91 -15.75
C THR A 600 11.58 8.40 -15.96
N PRO A 601 11.12 7.59 -14.99
CA PRO A 601 11.02 6.15 -15.21
C PRO A 601 10.03 5.91 -16.35
N GLN A 602 10.54 5.51 -17.52
CA GLN A 602 9.70 4.91 -18.55
C GLN A 602 9.42 3.47 -18.11
N TRP A 603 8.28 3.28 -17.45
CA TRP A 603 7.79 1.98 -17.02
C TRP A 603 7.55 1.12 -18.26
N ALA A 604 8.05 -0.12 -18.25
CA ALA A 604 7.90 -1.02 -19.39
C ALA A 604 6.42 -1.47 -19.51
N GLU A 605 5.84 -1.41 -20.72
CA GLU A 605 4.51 -1.98 -21.02
C GLU A 605 4.49 -3.53 -20.99
N ALA A 606 5.66 -4.16 -20.92
CA ALA A 606 5.87 -5.58 -21.09
C ALA A 606 5.62 -6.40 -19.79
N GLY A 607 4.41 -6.30 -19.25
CA GLY A 607 3.81 -7.31 -18.37
C GLY A 607 2.58 -7.98 -19.00
N LEU A 608 2.04 -7.42 -20.08
CA LEU A 608 0.78 -7.85 -20.73
C LEU A 608 0.91 -9.03 -21.70
N LYS A 609 2.08 -9.70 -21.77
CA LYS A 609 2.34 -10.83 -22.69
C LYS A 609 3.04 -12.02 -22.03
N VAL A 610 2.59 -12.43 -20.86
CA VAL A 610 2.78 -13.81 -20.40
C VAL A 610 1.39 -14.38 -20.19
N ASN A 611 0.82 -14.96 -21.26
CA ASN A 611 -0.29 -15.94 -21.25
C ASN A 611 -0.78 -16.15 -22.69
N GLN A 612 0.09 -16.70 -23.53
CA GLN A 612 -0.29 -17.58 -24.64
C GLN A 612 0.81 -18.62 -24.78
N GLU A 613 0.77 -19.60 -23.88
CA GLU A 613 1.04 -21.02 -24.17
C GLU A 613 0.40 -21.88 -23.08
#